data_AF-A0A7J6NXJ7-F1
#
_entry.id   AF-A0A7J6NXJ7-F1
#
_cell.length_a   1.000
_cell.length_b   1.000
_cell.length_c   1.000
_cell.angle_alpha   90.00
_cell.angle_beta   90.00
_cell.angle_gamma   90.00
#
_symmetry.space_group_name_H-M   'P 1'
#
loop_
_entity.id
_entity.type
_entity.pdbx_description
1 polymer ?
#
loop_
_entity_poly.entity_id
_entity_poly.type
_entity_poly.pdbx_seq_one_letter_code
_entity_poly.pdbx_strand_id
1 'polypeptide(L)'
;FLQFTFAIGFDGGGSVRDPSAWSGVVGAIATFGAVKFENDETGIFTTLHCGPITTNANDAAIVLSVMANTKNQGKHFYDKVYQGMFGVPMPKINFAPPCHNTFTIGYDTAWVHDSDPEIEA
;
A
#
# COMPACT_ATOMS: atom_id res chain seq x y z
N PHE A 1 2.60 -20.97 20.07
CA PHE A 1 1.89 -19.78 19.57
C PHE A 1 1.81 -19.89 18.04
N LEU A 2 0.61 -19.79 17.46
CA LEU A 2 0.43 -19.83 16.01
C LEU A 2 0.80 -18.45 15.45
N GLN A 3 1.97 -18.35 14.82
CA GLN A 3 2.37 -17.18 14.06
C GLN A 3 1.98 -17.42 12.59
N PHE A 4 1.14 -16.54 12.05
CA PHE A 4 0.79 -16.57 10.64
C PHE A 4 1.86 -15.85 9.82
N THR A 5 2.14 -16.33 8.62
CA THR A 5 3.17 -15.76 7.72
C THR A 5 2.84 -14.33 7.30
N PHE A 6 1.55 -14.02 7.13
CA PHE A 6 1.06 -12.69 6.78
C PHE A 6 -0.41 -12.52 7.19
N ALA A 7 -0.87 -11.27 7.22
CA ALA A 7 -2.28 -10.90 7.31
C ALA A 7 -2.64 -9.90 6.20
N ILE A 8 -3.93 -9.71 5.92
CA ILE A 8 -4.45 -8.71 4.99
C ILE A 8 -5.21 -7.66 5.79
N GLY A 9 -4.99 -6.39 5.48
CA GLY A 9 -5.71 -5.28 6.10
C GLY A 9 -6.11 -4.22 5.09
N PHE A 10 -7.00 -3.34 5.55
CA PHE A 10 -7.44 -2.16 4.82
C PHE A 10 -6.91 -0.91 5.51
N ASP A 11 -6.39 0.04 4.74
CA ASP A 11 -5.76 1.26 5.23
C ASP A 11 -6.47 2.46 4.60
N GLY A 12 -7.32 3.13 5.40
CA GLY A 12 -7.98 4.38 5.01
C GLY A 12 -7.34 5.64 5.58
N GLY A 13 -6.53 5.47 6.62
CA GLY A 13 -5.94 6.54 7.40
C GLY A 13 -4.79 6.09 8.28
N GLY A 14 -4.22 4.91 8.04
CA GLY A 14 -3.11 4.35 8.81
C GLY A 14 -3.33 2.93 9.33
N SER A 15 -4.53 2.36 9.21
CA SER A 15 -4.92 1.09 9.86
C SER A 15 -4.12 -0.17 9.47
N VAL A 16 -3.23 -0.10 8.48
CA VAL A 16 -2.23 -1.15 8.22
C VAL A 16 -0.84 -0.69 8.68
N ARG A 17 -0.44 0.55 8.34
CA ARG A 17 0.90 1.08 8.65
C ARG A 17 1.12 1.32 10.13
N ASP A 18 0.17 1.92 10.83
CA ASP A 18 0.27 2.29 12.25
C ASP A 18 0.40 1.05 13.16
N PRO A 19 -0.50 0.05 13.10
CA PRO A 19 -0.33 -1.15 13.94
C PRO A 19 0.93 -1.94 13.57
N SER A 20 1.38 -1.86 12.32
CA SER A 20 2.63 -2.50 11.90
C SER A 20 3.85 -1.82 12.52
N ALA A 21 3.87 -0.48 12.53
CA ALA A 21 4.91 0.31 13.19
C ALA A 21 4.96 0.02 14.69
N TRP A 22 3.80 -0.03 15.37
CA TRP A 22 3.73 -0.33 16.80
C TRP A 22 4.11 -1.79 17.14
N SER A 23 3.94 -2.71 16.19
CA SER A 23 4.23 -4.14 16.40
C SER A 23 5.61 -4.57 15.86
N GLY A 24 6.39 -3.65 15.28
CA GLY A 24 7.70 -3.97 14.72
C GLY A 24 7.65 -4.90 13.50
N VAL A 25 6.62 -4.78 12.66
CA VAL A 25 6.41 -5.59 11.45
C VAL A 25 6.23 -4.70 10.22
N VAL A 26 6.20 -5.29 9.02
CA VAL A 26 6.06 -4.57 7.77
C VAL A 26 4.59 -4.50 7.36
N GLY A 27 4.02 -3.30 7.38
CA GLY A 27 2.71 -2.99 6.80
C GLY A 27 2.88 -2.29 5.46
N ALA A 28 2.64 -2.99 4.35
CA ALA A 28 2.76 -2.43 3.00
C ALA A 28 1.38 -2.14 2.43
N ILE A 29 1.24 -1.01 1.74
CA ILE A 29 -0.02 -0.59 1.15
C ILE A 29 0.11 -0.29 -0.34
N ALA A 30 -0.82 -0.83 -1.13
CA ALA A 30 -0.84 -0.66 -2.57
C ALA A 30 -1.20 0.78 -2.96
N THR A 31 -0.73 1.21 -4.15
CA THR A 31 -1.33 2.38 -4.82
C THR A 31 -2.84 2.20 -4.91
N PHE A 32 -3.58 3.31 -4.78
CA PHE A 32 -5.04 3.30 -4.82
C PHE A 32 -5.57 2.52 -6.04
N GLY A 33 -6.51 1.61 -5.81
CA GLY A 33 -7.10 0.76 -6.84
C GLY A 33 -6.19 -0.32 -7.46
N ALA A 34 -4.90 -0.37 -7.11
CA ALA A 34 -3.98 -1.39 -7.62
C ALA A 34 -4.26 -2.79 -7.02
N VAL A 35 -4.90 -2.86 -5.86
CA VAL A 35 -5.54 -4.08 -5.33
C VAL A 35 -7.05 -3.88 -5.40
N LYS A 36 -7.74 -4.86 -5.99
CA LYS A 36 -9.20 -4.87 -6.08
C LYS A 36 -9.81 -5.30 -4.76
N PHE A 37 -10.81 -4.56 -4.31
CA PHE A 37 -11.69 -4.95 -3.24
C PHE A 37 -13.08 -4.38 -3.55
N GLU A 38 -14.10 -5.16 -3.23
CA GLU A 38 -15.50 -4.77 -3.34
C GLU A 38 -16.01 -4.62 -1.91
N ASN A 39 -16.52 -3.43 -1.58
CA ASN A 39 -17.22 -3.23 -0.33
C ASN A 39 -18.35 -2.23 -0.58
N ASP A 40 -19.56 -2.76 -0.69
CA ASP A 40 -20.77 -2.00 -0.97
C ASP A 40 -21.24 -1.20 0.27
N GLU A 41 -20.63 -1.42 1.44
CA GLU A 41 -21.09 -0.93 2.73
C GLU A 41 -20.20 0.18 3.33
N THR A 42 -19.00 0.41 2.80
CA THR A 42 -18.07 1.42 3.36
C THR A 42 -18.08 2.74 2.60
N GLY A 43 -18.57 3.80 3.23
CA GLY A 43 -18.59 5.17 2.69
C GLY A 43 -17.22 5.87 2.55
N ILE A 44 -16.11 5.16 2.77
CA ILE A 44 -14.72 5.68 2.75
C ILE A 44 -13.91 5.21 1.53
N PHE A 45 -14.58 4.81 0.45
CA PHE A 45 -13.98 4.19 -0.73
C PHE A 45 -12.89 5.04 -1.43
N THR A 46 -12.86 6.36 -1.23
CA THR A 46 -11.90 7.26 -1.87
C THR A 46 -10.52 7.26 -1.20
N THR A 47 -10.44 6.85 0.07
CA THR A 47 -9.18 6.79 0.83
C THR A 47 -8.78 5.39 1.22
N LEU A 48 -9.64 4.38 0.97
CA LEU A 48 -9.37 3.02 1.39
C LEU A 48 -8.42 2.32 0.41
N HIS A 49 -7.38 1.71 0.97
CA HIS A 49 -6.44 0.86 0.27
C HIS A 49 -6.41 -0.53 0.91
N CYS A 50 -5.88 -1.53 0.21
CA CYS A 50 -5.70 -2.89 0.73
C CYS A 50 -4.25 -3.33 0.58
N GLY A 51 -3.71 -3.99 1.61
CA GLY A 51 -2.32 -4.42 1.62
C GLY A 51 -1.97 -5.40 2.74
N PRO A 52 -0.80 -6.06 2.65
CA PRO A 52 -0.41 -7.07 3.61
C PRO A 52 0.34 -6.52 4.83
N ILE A 53 0.20 -7.22 5.95
CA ILE A 53 1.08 -7.13 7.12
C ILE A 53 1.95 -8.40 7.14
N THR A 54 3.27 -8.24 7.19
CA THR A 54 4.24 -9.33 7.05
C THR A 54 5.45 -9.11 7.97
N THR A 55 6.30 -10.12 8.13
CA THR A 55 7.51 -10.02 8.97
C THR A 55 8.69 -9.34 8.27
N ASN A 56 8.64 -9.17 6.94
CA ASN A 56 9.71 -8.57 6.16
C ASN A 56 9.21 -8.04 4.79
N ALA A 57 9.98 -7.14 4.18
CA ALA A 57 9.58 -6.47 2.94
C ALA A 57 9.49 -7.41 1.72
N ASN A 58 10.25 -8.52 1.70
CA ASN A 58 10.21 -9.48 0.62
C ASN A 58 8.88 -10.25 0.60
N ASP A 59 8.42 -10.68 1.77
CA ASP A 59 7.11 -11.32 1.92
C ASP A 59 5.98 -10.34 1.55
N ALA A 60 6.09 -9.07 1.97
CA ALA A 60 5.15 -8.03 1.57
C ALA A 60 5.05 -7.91 0.04
N ALA A 61 6.19 -7.90 -0.65
CA ALA A 61 6.25 -7.83 -2.10
C ALA A 61 5.62 -9.07 -2.76
N ILE A 62 5.89 -10.28 -2.26
CA ILE A 62 5.30 -11.52 -2.76
C ILE A 62 3.78 -11.48 -2.59
N VAL A 63 3.27 -11.21 -1.39
CA VAL A 63 1.83 -11.21 -1.11
C VAL A 63 1.12 -10.14 -1.94
N LEU A 64 1.70 -8.94 -2.04
CA LEU A 64 1.13 -7.87 -2.83
C LEU A 64 1.15 -8.17 -4.34
N SER A 65 2.15 -8.91 -4.84
CA SER A 65 2.16 -9.37 -6.24
C SER A 65 1.02 -10.32 -6.57
N VAL A 66 0.58 -11.13 -5.61
CA VAL A 66 -0.58 -12.02 -5.75
C VAL A 66 -1.89 -11.23 -5.67
N MET A 67 -1.97 -10.24 -4.78
CA MET A 67 -3.16 -9.39 -4.60
C MET A 67 -3.39 -8.40 -5.74
N ALA A 68 -2.33 -8.00 -6.44
CA ALA A 68 -2.38 -6.96 -7.45
C ALA A 68 -3.37 -7.25 -8.58
N ASN A 69 -4.10 -6.21 -8.99
CA ASN A 69 -5.01 -6.21 -10.13
C ASN A 69 -4.23 -6.17 -11.45
N THR A 70 -3.56 -7.27 -11.79
CA THR A 70 -2.68 -7.36 -12.97
C THR A 70 -3.42 -7.36 -14.31
N LYS A 71 -4.73 -7.61 -14.31
CA LYS A 71 -5.51 -7.85 -15.53
C LYS A 71 -6.24 -6.64 -16.10
N ASN A 72 -6.33 -5.51 -15.38
CA ASN A 72 -6.88 -4.21 -15.81
C ASN A 72 -7.89 -4.32 -16.97
N GLN A 73 -9.01 -5.02 -16.76
CA GLN A 73 -9.95 -5.40 -17.82
C GLN A 73 -10.97 -4.29 -18.14
N GLY A 74 -10.81 -3.08 -17.58
CA GLY A 74 -11.70 -1.94 -17.83
C GLY A 74 -13.09 -2.04 -17.19
N LYS A 75 -13.37 -3.15 -16.49
CA LYS A 75 -14.70 -3.41 -15.92
C LYS A 75 -14.85 -2.92 -14.48
N HIS A 76 -13.73 -2.86 -13.75
CA HIS A 76 -13.75 -2.54 -12.33
C HIS A 76 -13.90 -1.04 -12.07
N PHE A 77 -14.47 -0.66 -10.93
CA PHE A 77 -14.64 0.73 -10.51
C PHE A 77 -13.35 1.55 -10.67
N TYR A 78 -12.23 1.09 -10.10
CA TYR A 78 -10.93 1.74 -10.23
C TYR A 78 -10.45 1.89 -11.68
N ASP A 79 -10.65 0.88 -12.54
CA ASP A 79 -10.26 0.97 -13.96
C ASP A 79 -11.02 2.14 -14.63
N LYS A 80 -12.31 2.32 -14.31
CA LYS A 80 -13.14 3.44 -14.79
C LYS A 80 -12.74 4.79 -14.19
N VAL A 81 -12.35 4.84 -12.91
CA VAL A 81 -11.87 6.07 -12.27
C VAL A 81 -10.60 6.56 -12.98
N TYR A 82 -9.61 5.68 -13.14
CA TYR A 82 -8.36 6.04 -13.80
C TYR A 82 -8.55 6.41 -15.27
N GLN A 83 -9.28 5.60 -16.04
CA GLN A 83 -9.52 5.89 -17.46
C GLN A 83 -10.47 7.05 -17.70
N GLY A 84 -11.60 7.11 -16.97
CA GLY A 84 -12.67 8.05 -17.21
C GLY A 84 -12.46 9.42 -16.57
N MET A 85 -11.94 9.47 -15.34
CA MET A 85 -11.75 10.72 -14.61
C MET A 85 -10.37 11.33 -14.84
N PHE A 86 -9.32 10.51 -14.81
CA PHE A 86 -7.94 10.98 -14.93
C PHE A 86 -7.36 10.82 -16.35
N GLY A 87 -8.01 10.06 -17.24
CA GLY A 87 -7.51 9.82 -18.60
C GLY A 87 -6.20 9.02 -18.64
N VAL A 88 -5.81 8.36 -17.54
CA VAL A 88 -4.55 7.61 -17.42
C VAL A 88 -4.82 6.14 -17.13
N PRO A 89 -3.94 5.21 -17.54
CA PRO A 89 -4.06 3.82 -17.13
C PRO A 89 -3.83 3.68 -15.62
N MET A 90 -4.53 2.72 -15.01
CA MET A 90 -4.30 2.36 -13.61
C MET A 90 -2.81 2.03 -13.37
N PRO A 91 -2.20 2.57 -12.30
CA PRO A 91 -0.83 2.26 -11.93
C PRO A 91 -0.62 0.76 -11.70
N LYS A 92 0.48 0.23 -12.24
CA LYS A 92 0.90 -1.16 -12.00
C LYS A 92 1.89 -1.20 -10.85
N ILE A 93 1.75 -2.22 -10.00
CA ILE A 93 2.77 -2.51 -9.00
C ILE A 93 3.91 -3.26 -9.67
N ASN A 94 5.14 -2.76 -9.52
CA ASN A 94 6.33 -3.38 -10.07
C ASN A 94 7.29 -3.76 -8.93
N PHE A 95 7.56 -5.05 -8.79
CA PHE A 95 8.49 -5.60 -7.80
C PHE A 95 9.84 -5.96 -8.42
N ALA A 96 10.08 -5.64 -9.69
CA ALA A 96 11.38 -5.86 -10.30
C ALA A 96 12.44 -5.06 -9.54
N PRO A 97 13.66 -5.62 -9.36
CA PRO A 97 14.76 -4.87 -8.79
C PRO A 97 14.99 -3.59 -9.62
N PRO A 98 15.35 -2.48 -8.96
CA PRO A 98 15.48 -1.21 -9.66
C PRO A 98 16.58 -1.27 -10.72
N CYS A 99 16.30 -0.75 -11.91
CA CYS A 99 17.18 -0.81 -13.07
C CYS A 99 18.26 0.29 -13.12
N HIS A 100 18.23 1.26 -12.20
CA HIS A 100 19.21 2.37 -12.11
C HIS A 100 19.52 2.73 -10.65
N ASN A 101 20.80 2.94 -10.35
CA ASN A 101 21.36 2.96 -8.98
C ASN A 101 21.44 4.34 -8.30
N THR A 102 20.50 5.24 -8.57
CA THR A 102 20.45 6.50 -7.81
C THR A 102 19.01 6.90 -7.55
N PHE A 103 18.64 6.97 -6.27
CA PHE A 103 17.35 7.48 -5.82
C PHE A 103 17.55 8.83 -5.13
N THR A 104 16.65 9.77 -5.41
CA THR A 104 16.51 10.98 -4.59
C THR A 104 15.50 10.68 -3.50
N ILE A 105 15.92 10.79 -2.24
CA ILE A 105 15.05 10.64 -1.08
C ILE A 105 14.71 12.05 -0.58
N GLY A 106 13.42 12.40 -0.58
CA GLY A 106 12.94 13.62 0.06
C GLY A 106 12.82 13.41 1.57
N TYR A 107 13.27 14.39 2.35
CA TYR A 107 13.17 14.38 3.81
C TYR A 107 12.47 15.68 4.25
N ASP A 108 11.25 15.56 4.76
CA ASP A 108 10.49 16.70 5.27
C ASP A 108 10.90 16.98 6.71
N THR A 109 11.89 17.86 6.87
CA THR A 109 12.44 18.21 8.19
C THR A 109 11.37 18.73 9.13
N ALA A 110 10.47 19.60 8.65
CA ALA A 110 9.48 20.25 9.52
C ALA A 110 8.49 19.22 10.09
N TRP A 111 8.10 18.24 9.28
CA TRP A 111 7.20 17.17 9.70
C TRP A 111 7.87 16.15 10.63
N VAL A 112 9.13 15.79 10.35
CA VAL A 112 9.86 14.82 11.18
C VAL A 112 10.16 15.39 12.57
N HIS A 113 10.47 16.68 12.68
CA HIS A 113 10.71 17.35 13.96
C HIS A 113 9.45 17.52 14.83
N ASP A 114 8.25 17.19 14.34
CA ASP A 114 7.00 17.16 15.11
C ASP A 114 6.75 15.78 15.76
N SER A 115 7.78 14.94 15.88
CA SER A 115 7.71 13.62 16.51
C SER A 115 8.40 13.58 17.88
N ASP A 116 8.20 12.49 18.62
CA ASP A 116 8.98 12.25 19.84
C ASP A 116 10.48 12.17 19.49
N PRO A 117 11.37 12.85 20.24
CA PRO A 117 12.80 12.84 19.93
C PRO A 117 13.44 11.45 19.85
N GLU A 118 12.91 10.45 20.55
CA GLU A 118 13.40 9.06 20.44
C GLU A 118 13.07 8.41 19.08
N ILE A 119 11.98 8.84 18.42
CA ILE A 119 11.57 8.34 17.11
C ILE A 119 12.31 9.06 15.98
N GLU A 120 12.70 10.32 16.20
CA GLU A 120 13.53 11.09 15.26
C GLU A 120 14.98 10.61 15.21
N ALA A 121 15.55 10.22 16.36
CA ALA A 121 16.98 9.93 16.56
C ALA A 121 17.52 8.73 15.76
#